data_AF-A0A3D3LE52-F1
#
_entry.id   AF-A0A3D3LE52-F1
#
_cell.length_a   1.000
_cell.length_b   1.000
_cell.length_c   1.000
_cell.angle_alpha   90.00
_cell.angle_beta   90.00
_cell.angle_gamma   90.00
#
_symmetry.space_group_name_H-M   'P 1'
#
loop_
_entity.id
_entity.type
_entity.pdbx_description
1 polymer ?
#
loop_
_entity_poly.entity_id
_entity_poly.type
_entity_poly.pdbx_seq_one_letter_code
_entity_poly.pdbx_strand_id
1 'polypeptide(L)' 'MLGLKFITSAAQALRPGGELWLVANRHLPYENLMAEAFETHRTTGENKAFKVLHGKNPARVTRMSHARPHRGRKGGP' A
#
# COMPACT_ATOMS: atom_id res chain seq x y z
N MET A 1 6.01 -12.74 -6.88
CA MET A 1 5.70 -13.64 -5.75
C MET A 1 4.39 -13.21 -5.08
N LEU A 2 3.61 -14.17 -4.55
CA LEU A 2 2.27 -13.93 -3.99
C LEU A 2 2.27 -12.91 -2.83
N GLY A 3 3.28 -12.97 -1.95
CA GLY A 3 3.41 -12.04 -0.82
C GLY A 3 3.64 -10.57 -1.22
N LEU A 4 4.27 -10.31 -2.38
CA LEU A 4 4.54 -8.93 -2.83
C LEU A 4 3.25 -8.20 -3.23
N LYS A 5 2.32 -8.93 -3.88
CA LYS A 5 1.02 -8.39 -4.29
C LYS A 5 0.12 -8.10 -3.10
N PHE A 6 0.33 -8.78 -1.97
CA PHE A 6 -0.48 -8.59 -0.77
C PHE A 6 -0.27 -7.20 -0.15
N ILE A 7 0.99 -6.80 0.08
CA ILE A 7 1.31 -5.52 0.74
C ILE A 7 0.81 -4.34 -0.10
N THR A 8 1.04 -4.38 -1.42
CA THR A 8 0.59 -3.34 -2.35
C THR A 8 -0.93 -3.26 -2.43
N SER A 9 -1.63 -4.40 -2.47
CA SER A 9 -3.11 -4.42 -2.46
C SER A 9 -3.69 -3.93 -1.13
N ALA A 10 -3.06 -4.31 -0.01
CA ALA A 10 -3.48 -3.86 1.32
C ALA A 10 -3.31 -2.34 1.47
N ALA A 11 -2.17 -1.78 1.04
CA ALA A 11 -1.94 -0.34 1.05
C ALA A 11 -2.98 0.43 0.20
N GLN A 12 -3.36 -0.11 -0.97
CA GLN A 12 -4.40 0.50 -1.83
C GLN A 12 -5.82 0.42 -1.24
N ALA A 13 -6.10 -0.59 -0.42
CA ALA A 13 -7.40 -0.76 0.23
C ALA A 13 -7.57 0.12 1.48
N LEU A 14 -6.48 0.61 2.05
CA LEU A 14 -6.50 1.45 3.25
C LEU A 14 -6.94 2.89 2.93
N ARG A 15 -7.69 3.49 3.86
CA ARG A 15 -8.01 4.92 3.84
C ARG A 15 -6.75 5.75 4.11
N PRO A 16 -6.71 7.05 3.74
CA PRO A 16 -5.67 7.96 4.22
C PRO A 16 -5.58 7.91 5.76
N GLY A 17 -4.36 7.80 6.29
CA GLY A 17 -4.13 7.60 7.73
C GLY A 17 -4.28 6.15 8.23
N GLY A 18 -4.62 5.21 7.35
CA GLY A 18 -4.76 3.80 7.68
C GLY A 18 -3.43 3.12 8.02
N GLU A 19 -3.52 1.94 8.63
CA GLU A 19 -2.37 1.17 9.10
C GLU A 19 -2.44 -0.30 8.66
N LEU A 20 -1.28 -0.90 8.40
CA LEU A 20 -1.11 -2.33 8.13
C LEU A 20 -0.22 -2.96 9.19
N TRP A 21 -0.67 -4.07 9.77
CA TRP A 21 0.13 -4.95 10.61
C TRP A 21 0.31 -6.29 9.91
N LEU A 22 1.56 -6.72 9.72
CA LEU A 22 1.90 -7.92 8.98
C LEU A 22 2.89 -8.78 9.77
N VAL A 23 2.53 -10.03 10.03
CA VAL A 23 3.48 -11.06 10.47
C VAL A 23 3.97 -11.81 9.25
N ALA A 24 5.27 -11.85 9.05
CA ALA A 24 5.87 -12.45 7.86
C ALA A 24 7.12 -13.24 8.19
N ASN A 25 7.47 -14.19 7.33
CA ASN A 25 8.72 -14.94 7.49
C ASN A 25 9.93 -14.00 7.39
N ARG A 26 10.92 -14.20 8.28
CA ARG A 26 12.16 -13.42 8.38
C ARG A 26 12.92 -13.31 7.06
N HIS A 27 12.97 -14.41 6.30
CA HIS A 27 13.83 -14.59 5.14
C HIS A 27 13.36 -13.84 3.89
N LEU A 28 12.24 -13.12 3.95
CA LEU A 28 11.68 -12.38 2.82
C LEU A 28 11.95 -10.87 2.95
N PRO A 29 12.30 -10.18 1.85
CA PRO A 29 12.67 -8.75 1.86
C PRO A 29 11.43 -7.85 1.84
N TYR A 30 10.60 -7.94 2.88
CA TYR A 30 9.34 -7.20 2.96
C TYR A 30 9.52 -5.72 3.34
N GLU A 31 10.63 -5.38 3.99
CA GLU A 31 10.97 -4.02 4.41
C GLU A 31 11.01 -3.06 3.23
N ASN A 32 11.59 -3.48 2.11
CA ASN A 32 11.65 -2.66 0.89
C ASN A 32 10.24 -2.33 0.37
N LEU A 33 9.34 -3.31 0.41
CA LEU A 33 7.96 -3.11 -0.03
C LEU A 33 7.15 -2.27 0.94
N MET A 34 7.41 -2.41 2.25
CA MET A 34 6.80 -1.56 3.27
C MET A 34 7.26 -0.11 3.08
N ALA A 35 8.53 0.12 2.76
CA ALA A 35 9.07 1.45 2.45
C ALA A 35 8.46 2.07 1.19
N GLU A 36 8.19 1.26 0.16
CA GLU A 36 7.51 1.71 -1.06
C GLU A 36 6.01 1.99 -0.84
N ALA A 37 5.35 1.21 0.03
CA ALA A 37 3.90 1.23 0.19
C ALA A 37 3.39 2.15 1.31
N PHE A 38 4.22 2.56 2.27
CA PHE A 38 3.83 3.34 3.44
C PHE A 38 4.81 4.48 3.72
N GLU A 39 4.30 5.66 4.09
CA GLU A 39 5.14 6.80 4.47
C GLU A 39 5.96 6.50 5.73
N THR A 40 5.36 5.78 6.67
CA THR A 40 6.04 5.33 7.89
C THR A 40 5.96 3.83 7.99
N HIS A 41 7.10 3.17 8.17
CA HIS A 41 7.17 1.73 8.40
C HIS A 41 8.19 1.40 9.48
N ARG A 42 7.97 0.29 10.19
CA ARG A 42 8.91 -0.22 11.20
C ARG A 42 8.74 -1.72 11.44
N THR A 43 9.80 -2.37 11.87
CA THR A 43 9.74 -3.69 12.47
C THR A 43 9.48 -3.53 13.96
N THR A 44 8.36 -4.07 14.44
CA THR A 44 7.92 -3.93 15.85
C THR A 44 8.37 -5.10 16.74
N GLY A 45 8.77 -6.22 16.12
CA GLY A 45 9.33 -7.36 16.82
C GLY A 45 9.74 -8.43 15.83
N GLU A 46 10.70 -9.26 16.22
CA GLU A 46 11.17 -10.39 15.41
C GLU A 46 11.61 -11.56 16.28
N ASN A 47 11.58 -12.76 15.70
CA ASN A 47 12.13 -13.98 16.25
C ASN A 47 12.87 -14.76 15.15
N LYS A 48 13.34 -15.98 15.46
CA LYS A 48 14.12 -16.79 14.51
C LYS A 48 13.40 -17.12 13.19
N ALA A 49 12.07 -17.14 13.19
CA ALA A 49 11.26 -17.52 12.03
C ALA A 49 10.45 -16.37 11.43
N PHE A 50 10.02 -15.41 12.24
CA PHE A 50 9.02 -14.39 11.88
C PHE A 50 9.45 -12.99 12.29
N LYS A 51 8.90 -11.99 11.60
CA LYS A 51 8.99 -10.57 11.92
C LYS A 51 7.62 -9.92 11.82
N VAL A 52 7.39 -8.92 12.66
CA VAL A 52 6.16 -8.12 12.71
C VAL A 52 6.46 -6.74 12.14
N LEU A 53 5.85 -6.45 11.00
CA LEU A 53 5.99 -5.18 10.27
C LEU A 53 4.74 -4.34 10.50
N HIS A 54 4.95 -3.05 10.72
CA HIS A 54 3.89 -2.05 10.88
C HIS A 54 4.11 -0.94 9.87
N GLY A 55 3.10 -0.67 9.04
CA GLY A 55 3.06 0.43 8.07
C GLY A 55 1.92 1.39 8.39
N LYS A 56 2.16 2.68 8.28
CA LYS A 56 1.18 3.75 8.50
C LYS A 56 1.20 4.72 7.34
N ASN A 57 0.04 5.32 7.09
CA ASN A 57 -0.20 6.25 5.98
C ASN A 57 0.22 5.60 4.66
N PRO A 58 -0.66 4.79 4.04
CA PRO A 58 -0.35 4.19 2.75
C PRO A 58 0.07 5.31 1.79
N ALA A 59 1.26 5.15 1.20
CA ALA A 59 1.79 6.09 0.25
C ALA A 59 0.71 6.30 -0.80
N ARG A 60 0.35 7.56 -1.03
CA ARG A 60 -0.70 7.89 -1.99
C ARG A 60 -0.20 7.44 -3.35
N VAL A 61 -0.55 6.22 -3.76
CA VAL A 61 -0.56 5.85 -5.16
C VAL A 61 -1.46 6.90 -5.75
N THR A 62 -0.87 7.88 -6.46
CA THR A 62 -1.63 8.89 -7.18
C THR A 62 -2.68 8.08 -7.91
N ARG A 63 -3.92 8.19 -7.42
CA ARG A 63 -5.08 7.62 -8.04
C ARG A 63 -5.17 8.45 -9.30
N MET A 64 -4.38 8.09 -10.32
CA MET A 64 -4.44 8.68 -11.64
C MET A 64 -5.90 8.51 -12.02
N SER A 65 -6.61 9.61 -11.89
CA SER A 65 -7.53 10.07 -12.89
C SER A 65 -8.39 8.95 -13.47
N HIS A 66 -9.18 8.30 -12.63
CA HIS A 66 -10.55 7.97 -13.05
C HIS A 66 -11.43 9.23 -12.97
N ALA A 67 -10.85 10.38 -13.34
CA ALA A 67 -11.61 11.51 -13.83
C ALA A 67 -12.29 11.02 -15.10
N ARG A 68 -13.52 10.53 -14.97
CA ARG A 68 -14.40 10.32 -16.10
C ARG A 68 -14.44 11.67 -16.85
N PRO A 69 -14.05 11.75 -18.12
CA PRO A 69 -14.29 12.96 -18.88
C PRO A 69 -15.81 13.04 -19.10
N HIS A 70 -16.52 13.72 -18.19
CA HIS A 70 -17.89 14.11 -18.41
C HIS A 70 -17.92 15.53 -18.95
N ARG A 71 -17.87 15.66 -20.28
CA ARG A 71 -18.52 16.80 -20.95
C ARG A 71 -18.83 16.47 -22.39
N GLY A 72 -20.04 15.94 -22.59
CA GLY A 72 -20.72 15.98 -23.87
C GLY A 72 -20.81 17.43 -24.34
N ARG A 73 -20.37 17.62 -25.57
CA ARG A 73 -20.25 18.86 -26.33
C ARG A 73 -21.64 19.52 -26.46
N LYS A 74 -21.76 20.79 -26.03
CA LYS A 74 -22.80 21.68 -26.56
C LYS A 74 -22.49 21.92 -28.05
N GLY A 75 -23.43 21.61 -28.92
CA GLY A 75 -23.45 22.03 -30.31
C GLY A 75 -24.90 22.05 -30.78
N GLY A 76 -25.41 23.25 -31.08
CA GLY A 76 -26.72 23.47 -31.71
C GLY A 76 -26.71 23.07 -33.19
N PRO A 77 -27.49 23.70 -34.08
CA PRO A 77 -28.23 24.96 -33.96
C PRO A 77 -29.70 24.81 -33.56
#